data_AF-A0A1M5XHQ2-F1
#
_entry.id   AF-A0A1M5XHQ2-F1
#
_cell.length_a   1.000
_cell.length_b   1.000
_cell.length_c   1.000
_cell.angle_alpha   90.00
_cell.angle_beta   90.00
_cell.angle_gamma   90.00
#
_symmetry.space_group_name_H-M   'P 1'
#
loop_
_entity.id
_entity.type
_entity.pdbx_description
1 polymer ?
#
loop_
_entity_poly.entity_id
_entity_poly.type
_entity_poly.pdbx_seq_one_letter_code
_entity_poly.pdbx_strand_id
1 'polypeptide(L)' 'MGKLLETPKELAERVGIPVSNVRYLIREDMLDHIFTAPGRRNPKIPQGAWERYVEKFTVKAAVSERPGAASGAN' A
#
# COMPACT_ATOMS: atom_id res chain seq x y z
N MET A 1 -13.98 18.63 -1.27
CA MET A 1 -13.19 18.27 -0.06
C MET A 1 -13.02 16.76 -0.07
N GLY A 2 -11.79 16.26 -0.09
CA GLY A 2 -11.52 14.81 -0.08
C GLY A 2 -11.97 14.18 1.24
N LYS A 3 -12.43 12.93 1.18
CA LYS A 3 -12.82 12.17 2.37
C LYS A 3 -11.57 11.86 3.20
N LEU A 4 -11.53 12.30 4.46
CA LEU A 4 -10.38 12.07 5.35
C LEU A 4 -10.19 10.59 5.73
N LEU A 5 -11.28 9.82 5.67
CA LEU A 5 -11.35 8.43 6.09
C LEU A 5 -12.10 7.62 5.03
N GLU A 6 -11.48 6.55 4.53
CA GLU A 6 -12.12 5.59 3.64
C GLU A 6 -12.36 4.24 4.33
N THR A 7 -13.34 3.48 3.85
CA THR A 7 -13.59 2.12 4.31
C THR A 7 -12.64 1.13 3.61
N PRO A 8 -12.46 -0.10 4.14
CA PRO A 8 -11.70 -1.13 3.44
C PRO A 8 -12.20 -1.42 2.02
N LYS A 9 -13.52 -1.27 1.78
CA LYS A 9 -14.12 -1.45 0.47
C LYS A 9 -13.74 -0.30 -0.48
N GLU A 10 -13.82 0.94 -0.01
CA GLU A 10 -13.47 2.12 -0.79
C GLU A 10 -11.98 2.13 -1.17
N LEU A 11 -11.09 1.78 -0.23
CA LEU A 11 -9.66 1.66 -0.55
C LEU A 11 -9.41 0.58 -1.59
N ALA A 12 -10.00 -0.61 -1.41
CA ALA A 12 -9.87 -1.74 -2.32
C ALA A 12 -10.29 -1.38 -3.75
N GLU A 13 -11.43 -0.71 -3.90
CA GLU A 13 -11.92 -0.20 -5.18
C GLU A 13 -10.97 0.83 -5.79
N ARG A 14 -10.47 1.78 -4.98
CA ARG A 14 -9.55 2.83 -5.44
C ARG A 14 -8.21 2.30 -5.94
N VAL A 15 -7.64 1.29 -5.28
CA VAL A 15 -6.29 0.78 -5.59
C VAL A 15 -6.29 -0.52 -6.38
N GLY A 16 -7.47 -1.07 -6.68
CA GLY A 16 -7.63 -2.24 -7.54
C GLY A 16 -7.20 -3.56 -6.90
N ILE A 17 -7.39 -3.74 -5.59
CA ILE A 17 -7.06 -4.99 -4.87
C ILE A 17 -8.30 -5.59 -4.18
N PRO A 18 -8.30 -6.89 -3.85
CA PRO A 18 -9.40 -7.49 -3.11
C PRO A 18 -9.61 -6.86 -1.73
N VAL A 19 -10.87 -6.68 -1.32
CA VAL A 19 -11.23 -6.19 0.02
C VAL A 19 -10.66 -7.10 1.12
N SER A 20 -10.57 -8.42 0.85
CA SER A 20 -9.94 -9.39 1.76
C SER A 20 -8.48 -9.07 2.03
N ASN A 21 -7.73 -8.58 1.05
CA ASN A 21 -6.33 -8.19 1.21
C ASN A 21 -6.22 -6.95 2.09
N VAL A 22 -7.04 -5.93 1.85
CA VAL A 22 -7.08 -4.75 2.74
C VAL A 22 -7.39 -5.15 4.18
N ARG A 23 -8.37 -6.03 4.38
CA ARG A 23 -8.74 -6.55 5.71
C ARG A 23 -7.62 -7.37 6.35
N TYR A 24 -6.85 -8.11 5.55
CA TYR A 24 -5.67 -8.82 6.01
C TYR A 24 -4.62 -7.83 6.52
N LEU A 25 -4.27 -6.81 5.73
CA LEU A 25 -3.28 -5.79 6.12
C LEU A 25 -3.68 -5.05 7.41
N ILE A 26 -4.97 -4.77 7.61
CA ILE A 26 -5.48 -4.18 8.86
C ILE A 26 -5.33 -5.15 10.03
N ARG A 27 -5.65 -6.44 9.85
CA ARG A 27 -5.57 -7.45 10.91
C ARG A 27 -4.13 -7.68 11.38
N GLU A 28 -3.20 -7.69 10.44
CA GLU A 28 -1.76 -7.86 10.69
C GLU A 28 -1.07 -6.54 11.08
N ASP A 29 -1.83 -5.46 11.31
CA ASP A 29 -1.33 -4.12 11.66
C ASP A 29 -0.27 -3.57 10.68
N MET A 30 -0.38 -3.97 9.42
CA MET A 30 0.54 -3.57 8.34
C MET A 30 0.09 -2.27 7.65
N LEU A 31 -1.21 -1.98 7.66
CA LEU A 31 -1.80 -0.78 7.06
C LEU A 31 -2.37 0.12 8.16
N ASP A 32 -1.99 1.41 8.14
CA ASP A 32 -2.51 2.39 9.12
C ASP A 32 -4.04 2.45 9.09
N HIS A 33 -4.66 2.31 10.25
CA HIS A 33 -6.11 2.32 10.40
C HIS A 33 -6.53 2.81 11.79
N ILE A 34 -7.79 3.23 11.91
CA ILE A 34 -8.45 3.51 13.20
C ILE A 34 -9.72 2.66 13.32
N PHE A 35 -10.09 2.31 14.55
CA PHE A 35 -11.39 1.72 14.84
C PHE A 35 -12.34 2.80 15.35
N THR A 36 -13.49 2.91 14.70
CA THR A 36 -14.50 3.93 15.05
C THR A 36 -15.61 3.38 15.95
N ALA A 37 -15.55 2.10 16.30
CA ALA A 37 -16.47 1.45 17.22
C ALA A 37 -15.72 0.58 18.26
N PRO A 38 -16.26 0.45 19.49
CA PRO A 38 -15.67 -0.38 20.54
C PRO A 38 -15.45 -1.83 20.10
N GLY A 39 -14.39 -2.44 20.63
CA GLY A 39 -14.02 -3.83 20.33
C GLY A 39 -13.33 -4.01 18.98
N ARG A 40 -12.55 -3.01 18.53
CA ARG A 40 -11.83 -3.05 17.24
C ARG A 40 -12.74 -3.31 16.04
N ARG A 41 -13.90 -2.65 16.02
CA ARG A 41 -14.90 -2.76 14.95
C ARG A 41 -14.88 -1.54 14.04
N ASN A 42 -15.43 -1.70 12.84
CA ASN A 42 -15.56 -0.66 11.81
C ASN A 42 -14.22 0.08 11.53
N PRO A 43 -13.21 -0.62 10.99
CA PRO A 43 -11.95 0.00 10.65
C PRO A 43 -12.15 1.06 9.56
N LYS A 44 -11.46 2.19 9.71
CA LYS A 44 -11.34 3.25 8.71
C LYS A 44 -9.87 3.49 8.41
N ILE A 45 -9.57 3.76 7.15
CA ILE A 45 -8.23 4.02 6.67
C ILE A 45 -8.08 5.54 6.49
N PRO A 46 -7.12 6.18 7.18
CA PRO A 46 -6.78 7.58 6.95
C PRO A 46 -6.22 7.81 5.55
N GLN A 47 -6.50 8.99 4.99
CA GLN A 47 -5.88 9.43 3.73
C GLN A 47 -4.35 9.31 3.79
N GLY A 48 -3.74 8.82 2.70
CA GLY A 48 -2.28 8.64 2.61
C GLY A 48 -1.76 7.32 3.22
N ALA A 49 -2.58 6.55 3.92
CA ALA A 49 -2.14 5.30 4.55
C ALA A 49 -1.66 4.26 3.54
N TRP A 50 -2.33 4.17 2.39
CA TRP A 50 -1.94 3.25 1.32
C TRP A 50 -0.58 3.64 0.74
N GLU A 51 -0.39 4.92 0.47
CA GLU A 51 0.84 5.45 -0.12
C GLU A 51 2.04 5.20 0.82
N ARG A 52 1.86 5.41 2.14
CA ARG A 52 2.86 5.06 3.15
C ARG A 52 3.15 3.57 3.23
N TYR A 53 2.11 2.73 3.14
CA TYR A 53 2.27 1.27 3.08
C TYR A 53 3.11 0.86 1.87
N VAL A 54 2.76 1.35 0.68
CA VAL A 54 3.49 1.06 -0.55
C VAL A 54 4.94 1.54 -0.43
N GLU A 55 5.19 2.77 0.03
CA GLU A 55 6.55 3.29 0.21
C GLU A 55 7.40 2.41 1.12
N LYS A 56 6.83 1.95 2.24
CA LYS A 56 7.54 1.11 3.22
C LYS A 56 7.84 -0.30 2.72
N PHE A 57 6.94 -0.90 1.96
CA PHE A 57 7.01 -2.32 1.58
C PHE A 57 7.36 -2.57 0.11
N THR A 58 7.54 -1.52 -0.69
CA THR A 58 8.00 -1.67 -2.08
C THR A 58 9.48 -2.05 -2.12
N VAL A 59 9.75 -3.25 -2.65
CA VAL A 59 11.11 -3.64 -3.04
C VAL A 59 11.45 -2.88 -4.34
N LYS A 60 12.40 -1.95 -4.26
CA LYS A 60 12.89 -1.25 -5.45
C LYS A 60 13.74 -2.21 -6.27
N ALA A 61 13.48 -2.30 -7.57
CA ALA A 61 14.37 -3.01 -8.47
C ALA A 61 15.75 -2.35 -8.38
N ALA A 62 16.78 -3.12 -8.03
CA ALA A 62 18.14 -2.67 -8.20
C ALA A 62 18.35 -2.49 -9.70
N VAL A 63 18.67 -1.27 -10.14
CA VAL A 63 19.22 -1.08 -11.48
C VAL A 63 20.55 -1.82 -11.44
N SER A 64 20.60 -3.02 -12.02
CA SER A 64 21.88 -3.68 -12.25
C SER A 64 22.61 -2.78 -13.23
N GLU A 65 23.57 -1.98 -12.78
CA GLU A 65 24.60 -1.46 -13.65
C GLU A 65 25.32 -2.68 -14.22
N ARG A 66 24.87 -3.15 -15.39
CA ARG A 66 25.66 -4.09 -16.18
C ARG A 66 26.94 -3.33 -16.52
N PRO A 67 28.12 -3.79 -16.10
CA PRO A 67 29.36 -3.23 -16.59
C PRO A 67 29.35 -3.38 -18.11
N GLY A 68 29.75 -2.32 -18.80
CA GLY A 68 29.47 -2.08 -20.20
C GLY A 68 29.70 -3.28 -21.12
N ALA A 69 28.74 -3.49 -22.02
CA ALA A 69 29.05 -3.94 -23.37
C ALA A 69 29.86 -2.81 -24.05
N ALA A 70 31.12 -2.65 -23.66
CA ALA A 70 32.07 -1.83 -24.39
C ALA A 70 32.46 -2.63 -25.64
N SER A 71 31.68 -2.38 -26.69
CA SER A 71 32.14 -2.16 -28.07
C SER A 71 33.28 -3.09 -28.54
N GLY A 72 32.88 -4.16 -29.24
CA GLY A 72 33.68 -4.60 -30.37
C GLY A 72 33.66 -3.49 -31.42
N ALA A 73 34.79 -2.86 -31.64
CA ALA A 73 35.04 -1.99 -32.79
C ALA A 73 36.54 -2.02 -33.13
N ASN A 74 36.81 -2.60 -34.29
CA ASN A 74 38.03 -2.63 -35.11
C ASN A 74 39.26 -3.41 -34.60
#